data_AF-A0A2Y9TW20-F1
#
_entry.id   AF-A0A2Y9TW20-F1
#
_cell.length_a   1.000
_cell.length_b   1.000
_cell.length_c   1.000
_cell.angle_alpha   90.00
_cell.angle_beta   90.00
_cell.angle_gamma   90.00
#
_symmetry.space_group_name_H-M   'P 1'
#
loop_
_entity.id
_entity.type
_entity.pdbx_description
1 polymer ?
#
loop_
_entity_poly.entity_id
_entity_poly.type
_entity_poly.pdbx_seq_one_letter_code
_entity_poly.pdbx_strand_id
1 'polypeptide(L)' 'MAALITQAWMSALGVTDDRYRSLTYFPENPCYYLNVNASDFDDVYAELIVRVSYLAKVKSKISGDGERNFGCSQS' A
#
# COMPACT_ATOMS: atom_id res chain seq x y z
N MET A 1 -6.08 -11.96 -0.18
CA MET A 1 -5.40 -10.65 -0.31
C MET A 1 -3.91 -10.75 0.03
N ALA A 2 -3.54 -11.15 1.25
CA ALA A 2 -2.13 -11.19 1.70
C ALA A 2 -1.21 -12.04 0.82
N ALA A 3 -1.64 -13.23 0.39
CA ALA A 3 -0.85 -14.11 -0.47
C ALA A 3 -0.40 -13.46 -1.79
N LEU A 4 -1.27 -12.67 -2.43
CA LEU A 4 -0.96 -11.97 -3.68
C LEU A 4 0.09 -10.87 -3.46
N ILE A 5 -0.05 -10.12 -2.36
CA ILE A 5 0.90 -9.07 -1.99
C ILE A 5 2.28 -9.68 -1.67
N THR A 6 2.30 -10.77 -0.90
CA THR A 6 3.53 -11.51 -0.60
C THR A 6 4.18 -12.07 -1.86
N GLN A 7 3.40 -12.65 -2.78
CA GLN A 7 3.91 -13.16 -4.04
C GLN A 7 4.48 -12.05 -4.93
N ALA A 8 3.80 -10.90 -5.03
CA ALA A 8 4.29 -9.76 -5.78
C ALA A 8 5.61 -9.22 -5.19
N TRP A 9 5.68 -9.10 -3.85
CA TRP A 9 6.89 -8.68 -3.15
C TRP A 9 8.06 -9.65 -3.35
N MET A 10 7.81 -10.96 -3.25
CA MET A 10 8.81 -12.00 -3.52
C MET A 10 9.29 -11.96 -4.97
N SER A 11 8.37 -11.81 -5.92
CA SER A 11 8.68 -11.68 -7.35
C SER A 11 9.53 -10.45 -7.65
N ALA A 12 9.23 -9.31 -7.03
CA ALA A 12 9.99 -8.08 -7.20
C ALA A 12 11.44 -8.20 -6.69
N LEU A 13 11.66 -9.04 -5.68
CA LEU A 13 12.98 -9.34 -5.12
C LEU A 13 13.68 -10.53 -5.79
N GLY A 14 13.03 -11.20 -6.74
CA GLY A 14 13.58 -12.40 -7.40
C GLY A 14 13.72 -13.61 -6.48
N VAL A 15 13.00 -13.66 -5.36
CA VAL A 15 13.03 -14.77 -4.41
C VAL A 15 11.85 -15.70 -4.64
N THR A 16 12.12 -17.01 -4.68
CA THR A 16 11.09 -18.05 -4.92
C THR A 16 10.93 -19.01 -3.75
N ASP A 17 11.80 -18.91 -2.75
CA ASP A 17 11.77 -19.78 -1.58
C ASP A 17 10.68 -19.33 -0.59
N ASP A 18 9.77 -20.25 -0.28
CA ASP A 18 8.62 -20.01 0.58
C ASP A 18 8.98 -19.56 2.00
N ARG A 19 10.21 -19.80 2.47
CA ARG A 19 10.69 -19.31 3.77
C ARG A 19 10.64 -17.79 3.87
N TYR A 20 10.81 -17.08 2.75
CA TYR A 20 10.77 -15.62 2.70
C TYR A 20 9.35 -15.03 2.77
N ARG A 21 8.29 -15.85 2.63
CA ARG A 21 6.90 -15.36 2.73
C ARG A 21 6.60 -14.69 4.07
N SER A 22 7.22 -15.20 5.14
CA SER A 22 7.06 -14.68 6.51
C SER A 22 7.64 -13.29 6.73
N LEU A 23 8.49 -12.80 5.81
CA LEU A 23 9.12 -11.49 5.91
C LEU A 23 8.22 -10.34 5.44
N THR A 24 7.12 -10.63 4.75
CA THR A 24 6.15 -9.60 4.39
C THR A 24 5.39 -9.14 5.63
N TYR A 25 5.69 -7.93 6.09
CA TYR A 25 4.97 -7.32 7.21
C TYR A 25 3.66 -6.68 6.75
N PHE A 26 2.56 -7.08 7.39
CA PHE A 26 1.27 -6.41 7.26
C PHE A 26 0.99 -5.65 8.56
N PRO A 27 0.79 -4.32 8.49
CA PRO A 27 0.47 -3.55 9.68
C PRO A 27 -0.90 -3.93 10.23
N GLU A 28 -1.12 -3.66 11.52
CA GLU A 28 -2.46 -3.73 12.11
C GLU A 28 -3.46 -2.83 11.36
N ASN A 29 -4.70 -3.30 11.23
CA ASN A 29 -5.76 -2.69 10.43
C ASN A 29 -5.31 -2.31 9.00
N PRO A 30 -4.85 -3.28 8.18
CA PRO A 30 -4.30 -2.97 6.85
C PRO A 30 -5.37 -2.54 5.84
N CYS A 31 -6.66 -2.70 6.18
CA CYS A 31 -7.79 -2.37 5.33
C CYS A 31 -8.81 -1.54 6.12
N TYR A 32 -9.40 -0.55 5.46
CA TYR A 32 -10.49 0.28 5.98
C TYR A 32 -11.69 0.11 5.05
N TYR A 33 -12.86 -0.11 5.63
CA TYR A 33 -14.10 -0.29 4.87
C TYR A 33 -15.03 0.88 5.15
N LEU A 34 -15.30 1.68 4.12
CA LEU A 34 -16.23 2.78 4.22
C LEU A 34 -17.65 2.27 3.92
N ASN A 35 -18.50 2.30 4.94
CA ASN A 35 -19.92 2.02 4.80
C ASN A 35 -20.72 3.29 5.17
N VAL A 36 -21.28 3.95 4.16
CA VAL A 36 -22.04 5.21 4.34
C VAL A 36 -23.28 5.07 5.23
N ASN A 37 -23.75 3.84 5.44
CA ASN A 37 -24.90 3.56 6.30
C ASN A 37 -24.50 3.16 7.72
N ALA A 38 -23.20 3.03 8.01
CA ALA A 38 -22.71 2.68 9.33
C ALA A 38 -22.62 3.91 10.23
N SER A 39 -22.93 3.74 11.52
CA SER A 39 -22.93 4.82 12.50
C SER A 39 -21.53 5.36 12.81
N ASP A 40 -20.48 4.59 12.54
CA ASP A 40 -19.07 4.89 12.76
C ASP A 40 -18.36 5.41 11.50
N PHE A 41 -19.10 5.75 10.45
CA PHE A 41 -18.54 6.18 9.16
C PHE A 41 -17.50 7.30 9.30
N ASP A 42 -17.83 8.36 10.05
CA ASP A 42 -16.96 9.53 10.19
C ASP A 42 -15.65 9.19 10.90
N ASP A 43 -15.70 8.29 11.90
CA ASP A 43 -14.52 7.84 12.64
C ASP A 43 -13.60 7.00 11.73
N VAL A 44 -14.17 6.01 11.04
CA VAL A 44 -13.42 5.16 10.09
C VAL A 44 -12.83 5.99 8.94
N TYR A 45 -13.58 7.00 8.47
CA TYR A 45 -13.13 7.93 7.45
C TYR A 45 -11.94 8.77 7.94
N ALA A 46 -12.03 9.34 9.14
CA ALA A 46 -10.95 10.12 9.73
C ALA A 46 -9.66 9.29 9.89
N GLU A 47 -9.75 8.07 10.43
CA GLU A 47 -8.60 7.18 10.57
C GLU A 47 -7.95 6.82 9.22
N LEU A 48 -8.79 6.54 8.20
CA LEU A 48 -8.32 6.26 6.85
C LEU A 48 -7.54 7.45 6.26
N ILE A 49 -8.08 8.66 6.38
CA ILE A 49 -7.43 9.88 5.86
C ILE A 49 -6.09 10.12 6.54
N VAL A 50 -6.01 9.95 7.86
CA VAL A 50 -4.74 10.05 8.60
C VAL A 50 -3.72 9.05 8.07
N ARG A 51 -4.10 7.80 7.84
CA ARG A 51 -3.19 6.76 7.34
C ARG A 51 -2.73 7.02 5.90
N VAL A 52 -3.64 7.42 5.02
CA VAL A 52 -3.33 7.73 3.61
C VAL A 52 -2.45 8.98 3.50
N SER A 53 -2.56 9.92 4.43
CA SER A 53 -1.72 11.13 4.45
C SER A 53 -0.22 10.80 4.49
N TYR A 54 0.18 9.64 5.05
CA TYR A 54 1.56 9.16 5.02
C TYR A 54 2.07 8.88 3.59
N LEU A 55 1.21 8.37 2.70
CA LEU A 55 1.54 8.16 1.28
C LEU A 55 1.62 9.48 0.51
N ALA A 56 0.97 10.53 1.02
CA ALA A 56 0.98 11.88 0.44
C ALA A 56 2.14 12.75 0.96
N LYS A 57 3.20 12.16 1.53
CA LYS A 57 4.34 12.91 2.08
C LYS A 57 5.09 13.69 0.99
N VAL A 58 4.73 14.97 0.82
CA VAL A 58 5.38 15.91 -0.11
C VAL A 58 6.82 16.22 0.31
N LYS A 59 7.11 16.22 1.62
CA LYS A 59 8.34 16.81 2.20
C LYS A 59 9.67 16.14 1.79
N SER A 60 9.66 14.88 1.34
CA SER A 60 10.88 14.16 0.91
C SER A 60 10.75 13.52 -0.46
N LYS A 61 9.71 13.86 -1.23
CA LYS A 61 9.61 13.39 -2.61
C LYS A 61 10.61 14.18 -3.44
N ILE A 62 11.76 13.56 -3.73
CA ILE A 62 12.74 14.11 -4.67
C ILE A 62 12.07 14.09 -6.04
N SER A 63 11.49 15.22 -6.46
CA SER A 63 10.96 15.44 -7.81
C SER A 63 12.07 15.68 -8.83
N GLY A 64 13.23 15.06 -8.63
CA GLY A 64 14.53 15.48 -9.16
C GLY A 64 14.92 14.90 -10.51
N ASP A 65 14.10 14.06 -11.12
CA ASP A 65 14.28 13.67 -12.52
C ASP A 65 12.90 13.67 -13.16
N GLY A 66 12.74 14.37 -14.29
CA GLY A 66 11.46 14.59 -14.99
C GLY A 66 10.78 13.33 -15.53
N GLU A 67 11.14 12.15 -15.03
CA GLU A 67 10.57 10.85 -15.33
C GLU A 67 9.36 10.57 -14.42
N ARG A 68 8.28 10.12 -15.05
CA ARG A 68 7.02 9.78 -14.37
C ARG A 68 7.24 8.45 -13.65
N ASN A 69 7.08 8.43 -12.32
CA ASN A 69 7.16 7.21 -11.49
C ASN A 69 6.11 6.11 -11.80
N PHE A 70 5.27 6.31 -12.82
CA PHE A 70 4.35 5.32 -13.34
C PHE A 70 4.73 5.03 -14.80
N GLY A 71 5.62 4.06 -14.99
CA GLY A 71 5.90 3.50 -16.31
C GLY A 71 4.66 2.77 -16.81
N CYS A 72 4.10 3.23 -17.92
CA CYS A 72 3.02 2.55 -18.62
C CYS A 72 3.54 1.22 -19.17
N SER A 73 2.91 0.10 -18.86
CA SER A 73 3.08 -1.13 -19.65
C SER A 73 2.38 -0.87 -21.00
N GLN A 74 3.16 -0.53 -22.03
CA GLN A 74 2.65 -0.49 -23.39
C GLN A 74 2.60 -1.94 -23.91
N SER A 75 1.39 -2.46 -24.05
CA SER A 75 1.06 -3.63 -24.88
C SER A 75 0.63 -3.17 -26.27
#